data_AF-A0A1B1AKZ6-F1
#
_entry.id   AF-A0A1B1AKZ6-F1
#
_cell.length_a   1.000
_cell.length_b   1.000
_cell.length_c   1.000
_cell.angle_alpha   90.00
_cell.angle_beta   90.00
_cell.angle_gamma   90.00
#
_symmetry.space_group_name_H-M   'P 1'
#
loop_
_entity.id
_entity.type
_entity.pdbx_description
1 polymer ?
#
loop_
_entity_poly.entity_id
_entity_poly.type
_entity_poly.pdbx_seq_one_letter_code
_entity_poly.pdbx_strand_id
1 'polypeptide(L)'
;MRIAFGLAGLALSVLAIGACGEPDYKEADAVTCMAYLALQSAAVSEGRSAGDAATLDAAGAAWRTLAEQKYSADELAQFFASSVAVFDDVAAPELAQISTACLSHAPTV
;
A
#
# COMPACT_ATOMS: atom_id res chain seq x y z
N MET A 1 56.38 24.42 -12.23
CA MET A 1 56.68 23.50 -11.10
C MET A 1 55.36 23.17 -10.42
N ARG A 2 55.05 21.89 -10.27
CA ARG A 2 53.70 21.32 -10.18
C ARG A 2 52.98 21.65 -8.85
N ILE A 3 51.75 22.18 -8.94
CA ILE A 3 50.75 22.20 -7.87
C ILE A 3 50.04 20.84 -7.92
N ALA A 4 50.28 19.98 -6.93
CA ALA A 4 49.55 18.73 -6.78
C ALA A 4 48.21 19.02 -6.11
N PHE A 5 47.14 18.96 -6.91
CA PHE A 5 45.76 18.91 -6.45
C PHE A 5 45.56 17.61 -5.66
N GLY A 6 45.42 17.73 -4.33
CA GLY A 6 44.93 16.65 -3.49
C GLY A 6 43.46 16.39 -3.84
N LEU A 7 43.22 15.27 -4.52
CA LEU A 7 41.90 14.77 -4.85
C LEU A 7 41.07 14.62 -3.57
N ALA A 8 39.97 15.37 -3.54
CA ALA A 8 38.86 15.18 -2.64
C ALA A 8 38.35 13.73 -2.76
N GLY A 9 38.66 12.91 -1.75
CA GLY A 9 37.96 11.65 -1.51
C GLY A 9 36.56 11.97 -1.00
N LEU A 10 35.63 12.22 -1.92
CA LEU A 10 34.19 12.15 -1.69
C LEU A 10 33.86 10.69 -1.36
N ALA A 11 33.99 10.34 -0.08
CA ALA A 11 33.36 9.12 0.44
C ALA A 11 31.85 9.34 0.36
N LEU A 12 31.25 8.61 -0.57
CA LEU A 12 29.82 8.54 -0.85
C LEU A 12 29.10 8.07 0.42
N SER A 13 28.60 9.01 1.23
CA SER A 13 27.65 8.71 2.30
C SER A 13 26.30 8.40 1.64
N VAL A 14 26.11 7.13 1.24
CA VAL A 14 24.78 6.56 1.03
C VAL A 14 24.13 6.45 2.41
N LEU A 15 23.62 7.57 2.92
CA LEU A 15 22.68 7.57 4.02
C LEU A 15 21.34 7.13 3.44
N ALA A 16 21.06 5.86 3.71
CA ALA A 16 19.79 5.16 3.53
C ALA A 16 18.59 6.11 3.38
N ILE A 17 18.10 6.24 2.15
CA ILE A 17 16.73 6.66 1.90
C ILE A 17 15.88 5.47 2.31
N GLY A 18 15.01 5.67 3.30
CA GLY A 18 13.89 4.79 3.56
C GLY A 18 14.21 3.59 4.45
N ALA A 19 14.52 3.84 5.72
CA ALA A 19 13.77 3.11 6.73
C ALA A 19 12.32 3.62 6.63
N CYS A 20 11.54 3.13 5.65
CA CYS A 20 10.12 3.01 5.86
C CYS A 20 10.04 2.11 7.09
N GLY A 21 9.81 2.71 8.27
CA GLY A 21 9.34 1.91 9.40
C GLY A 21 8.20 1.08 8.85
N GLU A 22 8.30 -0.25 8.98
CA GLU A 22 7.20 -1.13 8.62
C GLU A 22 5.93 -0.48 9.20
N PRO A 23 4.95 -0.11 8.37
CA PRO A 23 3.70 0.39 8.89
C PRO A 23 3.24 -0.62 9.94
N ASP A 24 2.98 -0.13 11.15
CA ASP A 24 2.33 -0.95 12.16
C ASP A 24 0.92 -1.14 11.62
N TYR A 25 0.71 -2.17 10.79
CA TYR A 25 -0.51 -2.43 10.02
C TYR A 25 -1.64 -2.76 10.99
N LYS A 26 -2.16 -1.70 11.60
CA LYS A 26 -3.23 -1.73 12.58
C LYS A 26 -4.56 -1.87 11.88
N GLU A 27 -5.57 -1.83 12.71
CA GLU A 27 -6.97 -2.14 12.47
C GLU A 27 -7.61 -1.09 11.56
N ALA A 28 -7.20 0.18 11.74
CA ALA A 28 -7.50 1.28 10.83
C ALA A 28 -6.80 1.11 9.46
N ASP A 29 -5.66 0.41 9.43
CA ASP A 29 -4.99 0.07 8.17
C ASP A 29 -5.67 -1.09 7.46
N ALA A 30 -6.40 -1.98 8.17
CA ALA A 30 -7.13 -3.08 7.54
C ALA A 30 -8.24 -2.56 6.59
N VAL A 31 -9.09 -1.64 7.05
CA VAL A 31 -10.13 -1.03 6.19
C VAL A 31 -9.52 -0.22 5.04
N THR A 32 -8.42 0.47 5.33
CA THR A 32 -7.67 1.23 4.34
C THR A 32 -7.10 0.31 3.25
N CYS A 33 -6.48 -0.80 3.64
CA CYS A 33 -5.94 -1.79 2.73
C CYS A 33 -7.04 -2.52 1.95
N MET A 34 -8.20 -2.80 2.56
CA MET A 34 -9.37 -3.28 1.82
C MET A 34 -9.74 -2.31 0.68
N ALA A 35 -9.80 -1.01 0.96
CA ALA A 35 -10.18 0.00 -0.03
C ALA A 35 -9.17 0.12 -1.18
N TYR A 36 -7.88 0.20 -0.88
CA TYR A 36 -6.84 0.25 -1.92
C TYR A 36 -6.81 -1.02 -2.78
N LEU A 37 -6.89 -2.20 -2.17
CA LEU A 37 -6.93 -3.46 -2.91
C LEU A 37 -8.18 -3.58 -3.78
N ALA A 38 -9.34 -3.13 -3.31
CA ALA A 38 -10.57 -3.12 -4.10
C ALA A 38 -10.49 -2.16 -5.30
N LEU A 39 -9.97 -0.94 -5.10
CA LEU A 39 -9.77 0.04 -6.18
C LEU A 39 -8.77 -0.46 -7.23
N GLN A 40 -7.66 -1.06 -6.80
CA GLN A 40 -6.68 -1.64 -7.71
C GLN A 40 -7.22 -2.88 -8.43
N SER A 41 -7.98 -3.74 -7.75
CA SER A 41 -8.65 -4.90 -8.37
C SER A 41 -9.64 -4.46 -9.46
N ALA A 42 -10.44 -3.41 -9.19
CA ALA A 42 -11.31 -2.81 -10.19
C ALA A 42 -10.51 -2.24 -11.38
N ALA A 43 -9.44 -1.49 -11.12
CA ALA A 43 -8.58 -0.96 -12.16
C ALA A 43 -7.92 -2.06 -13.02
N VAL A 44 -7.51 -3.19 -12.43
CA VAL A 44 -7.00 -4.36 -13.15
C VAL A 44 -8.10 -5.01 -13.99
N SER A 45 -9.27 -5.22 -13.42
CA SER A 45 -10.42 -5.84 -14.10
C SER A 45 -10.93 -5.02 -15.29
N GLU A 46 -10.80 -3.70 -15.22
CA GLU A 46 -11.16 -2.77 -16.29
C GLU A 46 -10.02 -2.54 -17.30
N GLY A 47 -8.85 -3.19 -17.12
CA GLY A 47 -7.70 -3.03 -18.01
C GLY A 47 -6.98 -1.69 -17.89
N ARG A 48 -7.24 -0.92 -16.82
CA ARG A 48 -6.59 0.36 -16.52
C ARG A 48 -5.27 0.19 -15.75
N SER A 49 -5.02 -0.97 -15.17
CA SER A 49 -3.82 -1.30 -14.40
C SER A 49 -3.38 -2.74 -14.67
N ALA A 50 -2.11 -3.04 -14.43
CA ALA A 50 -1.58 -4.41 -14.52
C ALA A 50 -1.63 -5.09 -13.15
N GLY A 51 -1.87 -6.41 -13.13
CA GLY A 51 -1.90 -7.20 -11.91
C GLY A 51 -2.80 -8.42 -12.03
N ASP A 52 -3.00 -9.10 -10.90
CA ASP A 52 -3.92 -10.22 -10.77
C ASP A 52 -5.06 -9.82 -9.81
N ALA A 53 -6.23 -9.52 -10.38
CA ALA A 53 -7.42 -9.12 -9.62
C ALA A 53 -7.83 -10.18 -8.59
N ALA A 54 -7.70 -11.47 -8.92
CA ALA A 54 -8.07 -12.54 -7.99
C ALA A 54 -7.17 -12.57 -6.75
N THR A 55 -5.86 -12.33 -6.94
CA THR A 55 -4.91 -12.21 -5.83
C THR A 55 -5.20 -10.98 -4.96
N LEU A 56 -5.55 -9.85 -5.57
CA LEU A 56 -5.92 -8.62 -4.85
C LEU A 56 -7.22 -8.81 -4.04
N ASP A 57 -8.23 -9.45 -4.62
CA ASP A 57 -9.49 -9.75 -3.95
C ASP A 57 -9.30 -10.70 -2.76
N ALA A 58 -8.45 -11.73 -2.92
CA ALA A 58 -8.12 -12.66 -1.84
C ALA A 58 -7.42 -11.95 -0.67
N ALA A 59 -6.48 -11.04 -0.97
CA ALA A 59 -5.85 -10.21 0.06
C ALA A 59 -6.85 -9.26 0.73
N GLY A 60 -7.76 -8.65 -0.03
CA GLY A 60 -8.84 -7.82 0.50
C GLY A 60 -9.76 -8.59 1.46
N ALA A 61 -10.08 -9.84 1.13
CA ALA A 61 -10.85 -10.73 2.00
C ALA A 61 -10.10 -11.05 3.30
N ALA A 62 -8.79 -11.26 3.25
CA ALA A 62 -7.99 -11.49 4.45
C ALA A 62 -7.99 -10.28 5.40
N TRP A 63 -7.81 -9.08 4.85
CA TRP A 63 -7.94 -7.83 5.62
C TRP A 63 -9.35 -7.64 6.19
N ARG A 64 -10.39 -8.01 5.42
CA ARG A 64 -11.77 -7.97 5.88
C ARG A 64 -11.99 -8.85 7.11
N THR A 65 -11.51 -10.10 7.09
CA THR A 65 -11.62 -11.01 8.25
C THR A 65 -10.94 -10.43 9.49
N LEU A 66 -9.82 -9.71 9.33
CA LEU A 66 -9.19 -9.01 10.46
C LEU A 66 -10.06 -7.83 10.96
N ALA A 67 -10.63 -7.04 10.06
CA ALA A 67 -11.47 -5.89 10.41
C ALA A 67 -12.79 -6.29 11.10
N GLU A 68 -13.36 -7.43 10.72
CA GLU A 68 -14.57 -8.01 11.32
C GLU A 68 -14.39 -8.40 12.79
N GLN A 69 -13.16 -8.50 13.30
CA GLN A 69 -12.90 -8.73 14.73
C GLN A 69 -13.17 -7.48 15.60
N LYS A 70 -13.36 -6.31 14.97
CA LYS A 70 -13.31 -5.00 15.65
C LYS A 70 -14.49 -4.11 15.33
N TYR A 71 -15.00 -4.24 14.13
CA TYR A 71 -16.14 -3.46 13.66
C TYR A 71 -17.36 -4.38 13.52
N SER A 72 -18.53 -3.85 13.85
CA SER A 72 -19.77 -4.47 13.38
C SER A 72 -19.83 -4.42 11.85
N ALA A 73 -20.70 -5.25 11.26
CA ALA A 73 -20.87 -5.28 9.80
C ALA A 73 -21.23 -3.90 9.22
N ASP A 74 -22.09 -3.15 9.92
CA ASP A 74 -22.55 -1.82 9.48
C ASP A 74 -21.46 -0.76 9.60
N GLU A 75 -20.65 -0.79 10.66
CA GLU A 75 -19.50 0.11 10.81
C GLU A 75 -18.44 -0.19 9.76
N LEU A 76 -18.13 -1.47 9.54
CA LEU A 76 -17.16 -1.88 8.53
C LEU A 76 -17.61 -1.45 7.13
N ALA A 77 -18.88 -1.62 6.80
CA ALA A 77 -19.43 -1.18 5.52
C ALA A 77 -19.33 0.35 5.34
N GLN A 78 -19.63 1.13 6.39
CA GLN A 78 -19.52 2.58 6.36
C GLN A 78 -18.07 3.07 6.22
N PHE A 79 -17.15 2.52 7.02
CA PHE A 79 -15.74 2.90 6.93
C PHE A 79 -15.15 2.50 5.58
N PHE A 80 -15.45 1.30 5.08
CA PHE A 80 -15.00 0.87 3.76
C PHE A 80 -15.52 1.79 2.65
N ALA A 81 -16.83 2.08 2.64
CA ALA A 81 -17.41 2.98 1.64
C ALA A 81 -16.80 4.39 1.69
N SER A 82 -16.58 4.92 2.89
CA SER A 82 -15.91 6.21 3.09
C SER A 82 -14.46 6.19 2.59
N SER A 83 -13.69 5.15 2.91
CA SER A 83 -12.31 5.00 2.44
C SER A 83 -12.24 4.88 0.91
N VAL A 84 -13.11 4.10 0.28
CA VAL A 84 -13.19 4.01 -1.19
C VAL A 84 -13.47 5.39 -1.79
N ALA A 85 -14.45 6.13 -1.25
CA ALA A 85 -14.78 7.48 -1.74
C ALA A 85 -13.63 8.48 -1.57
N VAL A 86 -12.81 8.35 -0.51
CA VAL A 86 -11.64 9.20 -0.29
C VAL A 86 -10.48 8.82 -1.25
N PHE A 87 -10.33 7.54 -1.59
CA PHE A 87 -9.19 7.05 -2.36
C PHE A 87 -9.44 6.89 -3.87
N ASP A 88 -10.67 7.06 -4.35
CA ASP A 88 -11.02 6.88 -5.78
C ASP A 88 -10.23 7.82 -6.71
N ASP A 89 -9.85 9.01 -6.22
CA ASP A 89 -9.06 9.99 -6.95
C ASP A 89 -7.53 9.75 -6.88
N VAL A 90 -7.07 8.71 -6.17
CA VAL A 90 -5.64 8.38 -6.07
C VAL A 90 -5.10 7.98 -7.46
N ALA A 91 -3.98 8.58 -7.84
CA ALA A 91 -3.38 8.34 -9.16
C ALA A 91 -2.96 6.87 -9.32
N ALA A 92 -3.15 6.30 -10.51
CA ALA A 92 -2.90 4.87 -10.76
C ALA A 92 -1.52 4.35 -10.32
N PRO A 93 -0.38 5.07 -10.51
CA PRO A 93 0.91 4.61 -10.03
C PRO A 93 1.00 4.54 -8.49
N GLU A 94 0.38 5.50 -7.80
CA GLU A 94 0.32 5.55 -6.34
C GLU A 94 -0.60 4.45 -5.79
N LEU A 95 -1.78 4.28 -6.40
CA LEU A 95 -2.70 3.20 -6.10
C LEU A 95 -2.02 1.82 -6.22
N ALA A 96 -1.26 1.59 -7.29
CA ALA A 96 -0.53 0.34 -7.49
C ALA A 96 0.57 0.12 -6.43
N GLN A 97 1.30 1.18 -6.06
CA GLN A 97 2.34 1.10 -5.02
C GLN A 97 1.76 0.76 -3.65
N ILE A 98 0.70 1.47 -3.23
CA ILE A 98 0.07 1.24 -1.92
C ILE A 98 -0.60 -0.14 -1.89
N SER A 99 -1.29 -0.53 -2.96
CA SER A 99 -1.92 -1.85 -3.06
C SER A 99 -0.90 -2.98 -3.00
N THR A 100 0.30 -2.79 -3.58
CA THR A 100 1.41 -3.74 -3.46
C THR A 100 1.85 -3.90 -2.00
N ALA A 101 1.95 -2.80 -1.24
CA ALA A 101 2.28 -2.85 0.17
C ALA A 101 1.19 -3.53 1.01
N CYS A 102 -0.09 -3.27 0.71
CA CYS A 102 -1.21 -3.95 1.37
C CYS A 102 -1.27 -5.44 1.02
N LEU A 103 -0.89 -5.82 -0.21
CA LEU A 103 -0.79 -7.22 -0.62
C LEU A 103 0.35 -7.94 0.10
N SER A 104 1.53 -7.32 0.23
CA SER A 104 2.68 -7.95 0.87
C SER A 104 2.52 -8.18 2.37
N HIS A 105 1.58 -7.46 3.01
CA HIS A 105 1.28 -7.57 4.43
C HIS A 105 -0.10 -8.18 4.71
N ALA A 106 -0.75 -8.74 3.68
CA ALA A 106 -2.05 -9.37 3.82
C ALA A 106 -2.01 -10.42 4.95
N PRO A 107 -2.96 -10.37 5.91
CA PRO A 107 -3.00 -11.29 7.02
C PRO A 107 -3.12 -12.75 6.54
N THR A 108 -2.46 -13.67 7.22
CA THR A 108 -2.78 -15.09 7.12
C THR A 108 -3.92 -15.38 8.10
N VAL A 109 -5.16 -15.24 7.63
CA VAL A 109 -6.38 -15.54 8.40
C VAL A 109 -6.83 -16.98 8.20
#